data_AF-A0A838BJ01-F1
#
_entry.id   AF-A0A838BJ01-F1
#
_cell.length_a   1.000
_cell.length_b   1.000
_cell.length_c   1.000
_cell.angle_alpha   90.00
_cell.angle_beta   90.00
_cell.angle_gamma   90.00
#
_symmetry.space_group_name_H-M   'P 1'
#
loop_
_entity.id
_entity.type
_entity.pdbx_description
1 polymer ?
#
loop_
_entity_poly.entity_id
_entity_poly.type
_entity_poly.pdbx_seq_one_letter_code
_entity_poly.pdbx_strand_id
1 'polypeptide(L)'
;MADSQNFTGQDGTQSVSALGLRWAALRGMLNSPLITAEEQRPLRDELLRELSAIEQDFSDLPSRSTMEISAKLDIAKSALRERIHGGEAWLVDLIESIQSDLHSVAHKPSATTTTTTTGRSPANLSRPQQQRSDDTGSASGTTSSTGSETATSSAA
;
A
#
# COMPACT_ATOMS: atom_id res chain seq x y z
N MET A 1 -37.49 -23.98 -7.36
CA MET A 1 -36.19 -24.54 -6.98
C MET A 1 -35.18 -23.45 -7.25
N ALA A 2 -34.74 -22.71 -6.23
CA ALA A 2 -33.75 -21.66 -6.42
C ALA A 2 -32.38 -22.34 -6.43
N ASP A 3 -31.71 -22.33 -7.58
CA ASP A 3 -30.36 -22.84 -7.73
C ASP A 3 -29.43 -22.07 -6.80
N SER A 4 -28.93 -22.76 -5.78
CA SER A 4 -27.85 -22.31 -4.92
C SER A 4 -26.64 -21.99 -5.78
N GLN A 5 -26.51 -20.73 -6.18
CA GLN A 5 -25.35 -20.22 -6.89
C GLN A 5 -24.10 -20.56 -6.07
N ASN A 6 -23.39 -21.54 -6.60
CA ASN A 6 -22.10 -22.04 -6.16
C ASN A 6 -21.11 -20.86 -6.20
N PHE A 7 -20.96 -20.13 -5.09
CA PHE A 7 -19.92 -19.10 -4.93
C PHE A 7 -18.51 -19.71 -4.79
N THR A 8 -18.40 -21.05 -4.81
CA THR A 8 -17.15 -21.82 -4.76
C THR A 8 -16.49 -21.98 -6.14
N GLY A 9 -16.46 -20.90 -6.92
CA GLY A 9 -15.86 -20.85 -8.26
C GLY A 9 -14.61 -19.96 -8.35
N GLN A 10 -13.86 -19.78 -7.27
CA GLN A 10 -12.60 -19.02 -7.24
C GLN A 10 -11.37 -19.93 -7.08
N ASP A 11 -11.25 -20.96 -7.93
CA ASP A 11 -9.98 -21.68 -8.18
C ASP A 11 -8.98 -20.85 -9.01
N GLY A 12 -9.13 -19.52 -9.04
CA GLY A 12 -8.16 -18.61 -9.61
C GLY A 12 -7.11 -18.29 -8.56
N THR A 13 -5.95 -18.94 -8.62
CA THR A 13 -4.71 -18.62 -7.89
C THR A 13 -4.92 -17.70 -6.68
N GLN A 14 -5.18 -18.28 -5.51
CA GLN A 14 -5.39 -17.51 -4.28
C GLN A 14 -4.21 -16.55 -4.09
N SER A 15 -4.48 -15.25 -4.25
CA SER A 15 -3.50 -14.20 -4.03
C SER A 15 -3.77 -13.52 -2.69
N VAL A 16 -2.73 -12.94 -2.08
CA VAL A 16 -2.85 -12.16 -0.83
C VAL A 16 -3.97 -11.11 -0.96
N SER A 17 -4.04 -10.42 -2.11
CA SER A 17 -5.06 -9.39 -2.36
C SER A 17 -6.47 -9.98 -2.47
N ALA A 18 -6.64 -11.12 -3.15
CA ALA A 18 -7.94 -11.78 -3.26
C ALA A 18 -8.43 -12.29 -1.89
N LEU A 19 -7.55 -12.91 -1.11
CA LEU A 19 -7.85 -13.32 0.26
C LEU A 19 -8.17 -12.11 1.15
N GLY A 20 -7.46 -10.99 0.97
CA GLY A 20 -7.68 -9.77 1.74
C GLY A 20 -9.03 -9.12 1.45
N LEU A 21 -9.46 -9.12 0.19
CA LEU A 21 -10.79 -8.65 -0.18
C LEU A 21 -11.89 -9.53 0.41
N ARG A 22 -11.72 -10.86 0.35
CA ARG A 22 -12.67 -11.80 0.97
C ARG A 22 -12.74 -11.61 2.48
N TRP A 23 -11.60 -11.46 3.15
CA TRP A 23 -11.55 -11.16 4.58
C TRP A 23 -12.31 -9.88 4.92
N ALA A 24 -12.04 -8.78 4.21
CA ALA A 24 -12.71 -7.50 4.44
C ALA A 24 -14.23 -7.59 4.22
N ALA A 25 -14.67 -8.32 3.20
CA ALA A 25 -16.09 -8.55 2.94
C ALA A 25 -16.77 -9.33 4.08
N LEU A 26 -16.17 -10.44 4.53
CA LEU A 26 -16.69 -11.23 5.63
C LEU A 26 -16.72 -10.45 6.95
N ARG A 27 -15.67 -9.66 7.23
CA ARG A 27 -15.66 -8.71 8.36
C ARG A 27 -16.80 -7.71 8.26
N GLY A 28 -17.03 -7.12 7.09
CA GLY A 28 -18.16 -6.22 6.86
C GLY A 28 -19.51 -6.89 7.12
N MET A 29 -19.67 -8.15 6.70
CA MET A 29 -20.88 -8.93 6.95
C MET A 29 -21.07 -9.26 8.45
N LEU A 30 -20.00 -9.62 9.16
CA LEU A 30 -20.03 -9.90 10.60
C LEU A 30 -20.34 -8.65 11.45
N ASN A 31 -19.94 -7.47 10.97
CA ASN A 31 -20.24 -6.18 11.59
C ASN A 31 -21.62 -5.62 11.19
N SER A 32 -22.35 -6.30 10.30
CA SER A 32 -23.69 -5.87 9.89
C SER A 32 -24.71 -6.08 11.02
N PRO A 33 -25.56 -5.09 11.36
CA PRO A 33 -26.62 -5.27 12.36
C PRO A 33 -27.56 -6.43 12.04
N LEU A 34 -27.73 -6.77 10.75
CA LEU A 34 -28.62 -7.85 10.31
C LEU A 34 -28.17 -9.23 10.80
N ILE A 35 -26.87 -9.43 11.00
CA ILE A 35 -26.29 -10.73 11.43
C ILE A 35 -26.31 -10.91 12.95
N THR A 36 -26.67 -9.87 13.70
CA THR A 36 -26.66 -9.89 15.18
C THR A 36 -27.95 -10.44 15.78
N ALA A 37 -29.00 -10.59 14.96
CA ALA A 37 -30.23 -11.24 15.35
C ALA A 37 -29.97 -12.73 15.68
N GLU A 38 -30.64 -13.23 16.73
CA GLU A 38 -30.51 -14.62 17.19
C GLU A 38 -30.81 -15.65 16.09
N GLU A 39 -31.76 -15.33 15.23
CA GLU A 39 -32.16 -16.13 14.07
C GLU A 39 -31.02 -16.34 13.05
N GLN A 40 -30.05 -15.42 13.03
CA GLN A 40 -28.89 -15.45 12.13
C GLN A 40 -27.65 -16.08 12.79
N ARG A 41 -27.76 -16.61 14.01
CA ARG A 41 -26.65 -17.29 14.69
C ARG A 41 -25.96 -18.37 13.82
N PRO A 42 -26.68 -19.26 13.11
CA PRO A 42 -26.04 -20.27 12.26
C PRO A 42 -25.21 -19.65 11.12
N LEU A 43 -25.70 -18.55 10.53
CA LEU A 43 -24.98 -17.85 9.47
C LEU A 43 -23.75 -17.13 10.05
N ARG A 44 -23.87 -16.54 11.24
CA ARG A 44 -22.73 -15.92 11.93
C ARG A 44 -21.62 -16.94 12.21
N ASP A 45 -21.98 -18.13 12.69
CA ASP A 45 -21.01 -19.20 12.97
C ASP A 45 -20.30 -19.66 11.69
N GLU A 46 -21.05 -19.77 10.58
CA GLU A 46 -20.49 -20.08 9.26
C GLU A 46 -19.53 -19.00 8.77
N LEU A 47 -19.89 -17.71 8.92
CA LEU A 47 -19.00 -16.61 8.56
C LEU A 47 -17.71 -16.61 9.40
N LEU A 48 -17.78 -16.94 10.69
CA LEU A 48 -16.59 -17.08 11.55
C LEU A 48 -15.73 -18.30 11.16
N ARG A 49 -16.35 -19.39 10.73
CA ARG A 49 -15.67 -20.57 10.19
C ARG A 49 -14.90 -20.23 8.92
N GLU A 50 -15.55 -19.56 7.96
CA GLU A 50 -14.92 -19.10 6.72
C GLU A 50 -13.80 -18.09 6.98
N LEU A 51 -13.98 -17.20 7.95
CA LEU A 51 -12.95 -16.24 8.32
C LEU A 51 -11.71 -16.92 8.90
N SER A 52 -11.90 -17.97 9.71
CA SER A 52 -10.80 -18.79 10.25
C SER A 52 -10.09 -19.59 9.14
N ALA A 53 -10.83 -20.10 8.14
CA ALA A 53 -10.24 -20.78 6.99
C ALA A 53 -9.36 -19.83 6.17
N ILE A 54 -9.81 -18.60 5.93
CA ILE A 54 -9.01 -17.58 5.22
C ILE A 54 -7.77 -17.17 6.03
N GLU A 55 -7.87 -17.09 7.37
CA GLU A 55 -6.72 -16.85 8.24
C GLU A 55 -5.63 -17.90 8.02
N GLN A 56 -6.03 -19.17 7.92
CA GLN A 56 -5.13 -20.27 7.64
C GLN A 56 -4.55 -20.19 6.22
N ASP A 57 -5.37 -19.93 5.20
CA ASP A 57 -4.92 -19.75 3.81
C ASP A 57 -3.85 -18.63 3.70
N PHE A 58 -4.02 -17.53 4.45
CA PHE A 58 -3.02 -16.47 4.52
C PHE A 58 -1.70 -16.92 5.13
N SER A 59 -1.72 -17.82 6.10
CA SER A 59 -0.50 -18.33 6.75
C SER A 59 0.31 -19.23 5.80
N ASP A 60 -0.36 -20.01 4.96
CA ASP A 60 0.26 -20.97 4.05
C ASP A 60 0.78 -20.32 2.75
N LEU A 61 0.20 -19.19 2.33
CA LEU A 61 0.63 -18.51 1.12
C LEU A 61 2.04 -17.92 1.29
N PRO A 62 3.00 -18.05 0.37
CA PRO A 62 4.24 -17.29 0.44
C PRO A 62 4.02 -15.83 0.01
N SER A 63 4.66 -14.87 0.69
CA SER A 63 4.68 -13.46 0.26
C SER A 63 5.78 -13.21 -0.76
N ARG A 64 5.45 -12.55 -1.88
CA ARG A 64 6.37 -12.25 -2.99
C ARG A 64 6.81 -10.78 -3.04
N SER A 65 6.18 -9.91 -2.27
CA SER A 65 6.47 -8.47 -2.23
C SER A 65 6.30 -7.90 -0.82
N THR A 66 6.96 -6.77 -0.52
CA THR A 66 6.76 -6.04 0.75
C THR A 66 5.31 -5.61 0.94
N MET A 67 4.61 -5.29 -0.15
CA MET A 67 3.18 -4.97 -0.12
C MET A 67 2.35 -6.16 0.38
N GLU A 68 2.64 -7.37 -0.10
CA GLU A 68 1.98 -8.59 0.36
C GLU A 68 2.29 -8.90 1.83
N ILE A 69 3.53 -8.68 2.27
CA ILE A 69 3.90 -8.81 3.69
C ILE A 69 3.09 -7.82 4.54
N SER A 70 2.99 -6.57 4.10
CA SER A 70 2.24 -5.51 4.80
C SER A 70 0.77 -5.87 4.92
N ALA A 71 0.15 -6.32 3.83
CA ALA A 71 -1.25 -6.75 3.82
C ALA A 71 -1.49 -7.92 4.79
N LYS A 72 -0.59 -8.91 4.86
CA LYS A 72 -0.72 -10.00 5.82
C LYS A 72 -0.59 -9.52 7.27
N LEU A 73 0.32 -8.59 7.54
CA LEU A 73 0.45 -8.00 8.87
C LEU A 73 -0.81 -7.24 9.26
N ASP A 74 -1.44 -6.52 8.34
CA ASP A 74 -2.73 -5.85 8.59
C ASP A 74 -3.83 -6.84 8.95
N ILE A 75 -3.91 -7.96 8.22
CA ILE A 75 -4.88 -9.02 8.49
C ILE A 75 -4.60 -9.66 9.85
N ALA A 76 -3.36 -10.06 10.12
CA ALA A 76 -2.96 -10.66 11.41
C ALA A 76 -3.25 -9.72 12.57
N LYS A 77 -2.96 -8.42 12.42
CA LYS A 77 -3.29 -7.37 13.39
C LYS A 77 -4.79 -7.26 13.63
N SER A 78 -5.60 -7.30 12.56
CA SER A 78 -7.06 -7.26 12.67
C SER A 78 -7.63 -8.49 13.38
N ALA A 79 -7.11 -9.69 13.07
CA ALA A 79 -7.51 -10.94 13.71
C ALA A 79 -7.14 -10.97 15.19
N LEU A 80 -5.91 -10.54 15.50
CA LEU A 80 -5.37 -10.49 16.85
C LEU A 80 -6.18 -9.54 17.74
N ARG A 81 -6.54 -8.34 17.26
CA ARG A 81 -7.32 -7.35 18.03
C ARG A 81 -8.64 -7.89 18.57
N GLU A 82 -9.23 -8.88 17.92
CA GLU A 82 -10.48 -9.49 18.37
C GLU A 82 -10.30 -10.64 19.36
N ARG A 83 -9.12 -11.28 19.36
CA ARG A 83 -8.81 -12.40 20.25
C ARG A 83 -8.18 -11.95 21.57
N ILE A 84 -7.48 -10.81 21.57
CA ILE A 84 -6.78 -10.31 22.76
C ILE A 84 -7.77 -9.99 23.88
N HIS A 85 -7.54 -10.58 25.05
CA HIS A 85 -8.20 -10.20 26.31
C HIS A 85 -7.16 -9.59 27.26
N GLY A 86 -7.03 -8.27 27.25
CA GLY A 86 -6.38 -7.45 28.30
C GLY A 86 -4.86 -7.57 28.51
N GLY A 87 -4.21 -8.69 28.18
CA GLY A 87 -2.79 -8.95 28.48
C GLY A 87 -1.84 -8.98 27.27
N GLU A 88 -2.39 -9.09 26.06
CA GLU A 88 -1.62 -9.35 24.83
C GLU A 88 -1.57 -8.12 23.89
N ALA A 89 -1.94 -6.94 24.38
CA ALA A 89 -1.92 -5.71 23.60
C ALA A 89 -0.55 -5.43 22.96
N TRP A 90 0.53 -5.83 23.64
CA TRP A 90 1.91 -5.69 23.16
C TRP A 90 2.17 -6.42 21.82
N LEU A 91 1.40 -7.47 21.48
CA LEU A 91 1.54 -8.13 20.17
C LEU A 91 1.08 -7.21 19.03
N VAL A 92 0.06 -6.37 19.27
CA VAL A 92 -0.38 -5.37 18.30
C VAL A 92 0.73 -4.34 18.09
N ASP A 93 1.35 -3.88 19.17
CA ASP A 93 2.47 -2.93 19.13
C ASP A 93 3.69 -3.54 18.41
N LEU A 94 3.97 -4.83 18.63
CA LEU A 94 5.03 -5.55 17.93
C LEU A 94 4.76 -5.60 16.41
N ILE A 95 3.53 -5.91 16.00
CA ILE A 95 3.17 -5.92 14.58
C ILE A 95 3.35 -4.52 13.97
N GLU A 96 2.96 -3.46 14.68
CA GLU A 96 3.17 -2.07 14.24
C GLU A 96 4.66 -1.72 14.11
N SER A 97 5.49 -2.16 15.05
CA SER A 97 6.95 -1.99 14.97
C SER A 97 7.54 -2.70 13.74
N ILE A 98 7.14 -3.94 13.48
CA ILE A 98 7.60 -4.71 12.31
C ILE A 98 7.16 -4.02 11.00
N GLN A 99 5.94 -3.48 10.94
CA GLN A 99 5.47 -2.71 9.79
C GLN A 99 6.34 -1.46 9.57
N SER A 100 6.66 -0.71 10.63
CA SER A 100 7.57 0.45 10.55
C SER A 100 8.95 0.07 10.01
N ASP A 101 9.53 -1.02 10.51
CA ASP A 101 10.84 -1.51 10.06
C ASP A 101 10.81 -1.94 8.58
N LEU A 102 9.75 -2.63 8.15
CA LEU A 102 9.55 -3.00 6.74
C LEU A 102 9.51 -1.78 5.82
N HIS A 103 8.80 -0.73 6.22
CA HIS A 103 8.79 0.53 5.47
C HIS A 103 10.18 1.17 5.41
N SER A 104 10.93 1.17 6.52
CA SER A 104 12.30 1.70 6.55
C SER A 104 13.24 0.94 5.61
N VAL A 105 13.09 -0.39 5.49
CA VAL A 105 13.91 -1.22 4.60
C VAL A 105 13.50 -1.01 3.13
N ALA A 106 12.20 -0.92 2.85
CA ALA A 106 11.69 -0.71 1.49
C ALA A 106 12.04 0.67 0.92
N HIS A 107 12.14 1.70 1.77
CA HIS A 107 12.50 3.06 1.37
C HIS A 107 14.00 3.34 1.34
N LYS A 108 14.85 2.38 1.72
CA LYS A 108 16.29 2.53 1.50
C LYS A 108 16.52 2.45 -0.01
N PRO A 109 16.88 3.56 -0.70
CA PRO A 109 17.20 3.46 -2.12
C PRO A 109 18.32 2.44 -2.23
N SER A 110 18.10 1.42 -3.08
CA SER A 110 19.14 0.46 -3.42
C SER A 110 20.27 1.23 -4.12
N ALA A 111 21.18 1.77 -3.32
CA ALA A 111 22.35 2.48 -3.77
C ALA A 111 23.42 1.47 -4.21
N THR A 112 23.07 0.43 -4.97
CA THR A 112 24.05 -0.44 -5.63
C THR A 112 23.42 -1.25 -6.77
N THR A 113 23.25 -0.62 -7.93
CA THR A 113 23.51 -1.26 -9.24
C THR A 113 24.13 -0.22 -10.19
N THR A 114 25.20 0.41 -9.70
CA THR A 114 26.16 1.12 -10.54
C THR A 114 27.25 0.14 -10.97
N THR A 115 26.93 -0.85 -11.82
CA THR A 115 27.96 -1.53 -12.61
C THR A 115 27.40 -2.20 -13.86
N THR A 116 27.95 -1.75 -14.99
CA THR A 116 28.13 -2.43 -16.28
C THR A 116 26.91 -2.73 -17.16
N THR A 117 26.36 -1.70 -17.81
CA THR A 117 26.03 -1.82 -19.24
C THR A 117 26.98 -0.92 -20.04
N THR A 118 27.93 -1.59 -20.68
CA THR A 118 28.78 -1.07 -21.74
C THR A 118 27.93 -0.46 -22.84
N GLY A 119 28.19 0.80 -23.19
CA GLY A 119 27.82 1.36 -24.49
C GLY A 119 26.80 2.48 -24.48
N ARG A 120 27.25 3.69 -24.10
CA ARG A 120 27.25 4.89 -24.97
C ARG A 120 27.71 6.09 -24.16
N SER A 121 28.98 6.46 -24.35
CA SER A 121 29.51 7.75 -23.96
C SER A 121 28.77 8.88 -24.68
N PRO A 122 28.27 9.93 -24.00
CA PRO A 122 28.25 11.25 -24.59
C PRO A 122 29.57 11.92 -24.21
N ALA A 123 30.61 11.63 -24.99
CA ALA A 123 31.75 12.52 -25.09
C ALA A 123 31.27 13.81 -25.76
N ASN A 124 30.84 14.79 -24.97
CA ASN A 124 30.91 16.19 -25.36
C ASN A 124 31.70 16.90 -24.28
N LEU A 125 33.02 16.79 -24.45
CA LEU A 125 34.01 17.61 -23.78
C LEU A 125 33.60 19.08 -23.93
N SER A 126 33.33 19.70 -22.80
CA SER A 126 33.29 21.14 -22.63
C SER A 126 34.52 21.74 -23.31
N ARG A 127 34.32 22.51 -24.38
CA ARG A 127 35.37 23.30 -25.02
C ARG A 127 35.47 24.63 -24.26
N PRO A 128 36.55 24.91 -23.50
CA PRO A 128 36.80 26.26 -23.03
C PRO A 128 37.46 27.03 -24.16
N GLN A 129 36.72 27.91 -24.83
CA GLN A 129 37.33 28.91 -25.70
C GLN A 129 37.22 30.28 -25.01
N GLN A 130 38.24 30.58 -24.21
CA GLN A 130 38.59 31.96 -23.90
C GLN A 130 39.06 32.61 -25.19
N GLN A 131 38.35 33.63 -25.68
CA GLN A 131 38.99 34.68 -26.48
C GLN A 131 38.26 36.01 -26.32
N ARG A 132 38.87 36.86 -25.47
CA ARG A 132 39.06 38.32 -25.56
C ARG A 132 37.86 39.22 -25.92
N SER A 133 37.56 40.10 -24.97
CA SER A 133 36.82 41.37 -25.13
C SER A 133 37.26 42.16 -26.34
N ASP A 134 36.31 42.73 -27.09
CA ASP A 134 36.15 44.19 -27.22
C ASP A 134 34.79 44.56 -27.83
N ASP A 135 34.10 45.43 -27.08
CA ASP A 135 33.29 46.60 -27.43
C ASP A 135 32.10 46.57 -28.43
N THR A 136 31.14 47.42 -28.06
CA THR A 136 30.08 48.04 -28.87
C THR A 136 28.71 47.35 -28.99
N GLY A 137 27.87 47.62 -27.99
CA GLY A 137 26.54 48.23 -28.13
C GLY A 137 25.52 47.69 -29.15
N SER A 138 24.41 47.14 -28.63
CA SER A 138 23.08 47.74 -28.84
C SER A 138 21.99 46.97 -28.08
N ALA A 139 21.47 47.66 -27.07
CA ALA A 139 20.07 47.85 -26.72
C ALA A 139 19.06 46.69 -26.81
N SER A 140 18.39 46.54 -25.66
CA SER A 140 16.93 46.51 -25.48
C SER A 140 16.27 45.16 -25.22
N GLY A 141 15.70 45.03 -24.01
CA GLY A 141 14.80 43.93 -23.66
C GLY A 141 14.59 43.66 -22.16
N THR A 142 14.41 44.69 -21.33
CA THR A 142 13.76 44.65 -19.98
C THR A 142 12.34 44.06 -20.14
N THR A 143 11.74 43.20 -19.30
CA THR A 143 11.42 43.29 -17.85
C THR A 143 10.90 41.94 -17.29
N SER A 144 11.22 41.70 -16.02
CA SER A 144 10.46 41.07 -14.90
C SER A 144 8.97 40.73 -15.12
N SER A 145 8.39 39.71 -14.46
CA SER A 145 7.84 39.71 -13.07
C SER A 145 7.27 38.28 -12.79
N THR A 146 7.42 37.55 -11.68
CA THR A 146 7.14 37.77 -10.24
C THR A 146 5.66 38.04 -9.89
N GLY A 147 5.07 37.15 -9.08
CA GLY A 147 3.75 37.22 -8.41
C GLY A 147 3.04 35.84 -8.46
N SER A 148 2.81 35.07 -7.38
CA SER A 148 1.95 35.34 -6.19
C SER A 148 0.53 35.74 -6.66
N GLU A 149 -0.62 35.19 -6.22
CA GLU A 149 -1.28 35.21 -4.89
C GLU A 149 -2.45 34.17 -4.93
N THR A 150 -2.65 33.27 -3.96
CA THR A 150 -3.56 33.32 -2.78
C THR A 150 -4.68 34.37 -2.74
N ALA A 151 -5.94 33.92 -2.81
CA ALA A 151 -7.14 34.39 -2.06
C ALA A 151 -8.28 33.37 -2.33
N THR A 152 -8.96 32.67 -1.41
CA THR A 152 -9.74 32.98 -0.19
C THR A 152 -10.82 34.07 -0.33
N SER A 153 -12.09 33.65 -0.31
CA SER A 153 -13.36 34.37 0.03
C SER A 153 -14.49 33.42 -0.40
N SER A 154 -15.39 32.83 0.38
CA SER A 154 -16.06 33.13 1.66
C SER A 154 -16.98 34.36 1.65
N ALA A 155 -18.19 34.15 2.20
CA ALA A 155 -19.35 35.05 2.37
C ALA A 155 -20.26 35.18 1.13
N ALA A 156 -21.59 35.13 1.22
CA ALA A 156 -22.54 34.95 2.31
C ALA A 156 -23.87 34.46 1.70
#